data_AF-A0A7Y2RHC3-F1
#
_entry.id   AF-A0A7Y2RHC3-F1
#
_cell.length_a   1.000
_cell.length_b   1.000
_cell.length_c   1.000
_cell.angle_alpha   90.00
_cell.angle_beta   90.00
_cell.angle_gamma   90.00
#
_symmetry.space_group_name_H-M   'P 1'
#
loop_
_entity.id
_entity.type
_entity.pdbx_description
1 polymer ?
#
loop_
_entity_poly.entity_id
_entity_poly.type
_entity_poly.pdbx_seq_one_letter_code
_entity_poly.pdbx_strand_id
1 'polypeptide(L)'
;MMMNMLEHKQAWKGGLLLKVNPQYTSQTCNKCGHVAKENRQTQAKFECVECGYVANADIKAACNILAVGHTVLSVERGCGKGRSKKQKTSEICEGIA
;
A
#
# COMPACT_ATOMS: atom_id res chain seq x y z
N MET A 1 14.89 14.61 2.56
CA MET A 1 15.62 13.55 3.31
C MET A 1 14.65 12.40 3.64
N MET A 2 15.16 11.18 3.89
CA MET A 2 14.49 9.87 3.74
C MET A 2 14.25 9.43 2.28
N MET A 3 13.41 10.13 1.51
CA MET A 3 13.10 9.70 0.12
C MET A 3 14.34 9.64 -0.77
N ASN A 4 15.20 10.65 -0.73
CA ASN A 4 16.46 10.67 -1.50
C ASN A 4 17.39 9.50 -1.14
N MET A 5 17.38 9.05 0.13
CA MET A 5 18.18 7.90 0.56
C MET A 5 17.61 6.59 0.03
N LEU A 6 16.27 6.47 -0.04
CA LEU A 6 15.61 5.33 -0.66
C LEU A 6 15.86 5.29 -2.17
N GLU A 7 15.78 6.43 -2.85
CA GLU A 7 16.09 6.56 -4.28
C GLU A 7 17.53 6.11 -4.57
N HIS A 8 18.48 6.67 -3.83
CA HIS A 8 19.89 6.30 -3.95
C HIS A 8 20.12 4.80 -3.73
N LYS A 9 19.58 4.24 -2.64
CA LYS A 9 19.78 2.81 -2.30
C LYS A 9 19.08 1.87 -3.27
N GLN A 10 17.90 2.23 -3.79
CA GLN A 10 17.23 1.45 -4.82
C GLN A 10 18.00 1.49 -6.13
N ALA A 11 18.47 2.66 -6.57
CA ALA A 11 19.30 2.79 -7.76
C ALA A 11 20.59 1.96 -7.64
N TRP A 12 21.26 1.98 -6.49
CA TRP A 12 22.45 1.16 -6.25
C TRP A 12 22.17 -0.35 -6.35
N LYS A 13 21.00 -0.80 -5.91
CA LYS A 13 20.59 -2.22 -6.01
C LYS A 13 19.94 -2.59 -7.35
N GLY A 14 19.81 -1.65 -8.30
CA GLY A 14 19.07 -1.86 -9.55
C GLY A 14 17.56 -2.06 -9.35
N GLY A 15 17.01 -1.57 -8.24
CA GLY A 15 15.59 -1.63 -7.92
C GLY A 15 14.82 -0.39 -8.36
N LEU A 16 13.49 -0.47 -8.27
CA LEU A 16 12.57 0.62 -8.58
C LEU A 16 12.02 1.22 -7.29
N LEU A 17 12.02 2.55 -7.19
CA LEU A 17 11.24 3.27 -6.18
C LEU A 17 10.05 3.94 -6.85
N LEU A 18 8.84 3.53 -6.48
CA LEU A 18 7.60 4.15 -6.93
C LEU A 18 7.01 5.00 -5.81
N LYS A 19 6.72 6.27 -6.11
CA LYS A 19 6.01 7.16 -5.21
C LYS A 19 4.52 7.09 -5.54
N VAL A 20 3.68 6.97 -4.52
CA VAL A 20 2.22 6.99 -4.66
C VAL A 20 1.64 8.14 -3.84
N ASN A 21 0.45 8.63 -4.22
CA ASN A 21 -0.25 9.62 -3.43
C ASN A 21 -0.70 8.99 -2.09
N PRO A 22 -0.28 9.53 -0.93
CA PRO A 22 -0.63 8.95 0.37
C PRO A 22 -2.07 9.26 0.82
N GLN A 23 -2.79 10.14 0.12
CA GLN A 23 -4.11 10.63 0.54
C GLN A 23 -5.08 9.46 0.77
N TYR A 24 -5.81 9.52 1.90
CA TYR A 24 -6.82 8.55 2.34
C TYR A 24 -6.35 7.11 2.62
N THR A 25 -5.10 6.74 2.32
CA THR A 25 -4.58 5.36 2.52
C THR A 25 -4.71 4.86 3.97
N SER A 26 -4.59 5.73 4.97
CA SER A 26 -4.79 5.39 6.38
C SER A 26 -6.26 5.25 6.78
N GLN A 27 -7.20 5.77 5.99
CA GLN A 27 -8.65 5.82 6.30
C GLN A 27 -9.47 4.82 5.49
N THR A 28 -9.05 4.45 4.28
CA THR A 28 -9.78 3.53 3.38
C THR A 28 -9.74 2.08 3.86
N CYS A 29 -10.86 1.42 4.10
CA CYS A 29 -10.89 -0.01 4.42
C CYS A 29 -10.52 -0.86 3.19
N ASN A 30 -9.57 -1.79 3.33
CA ASN A 30 -9.16 -2.69 2.24
C ASN A 30 -10.14 -3.86 2.01
N LYS A 31 -11.10 -4.10 2.92
CA LYS A 31 -12.11 -5.15 2.80
C LYS A 31 -13.37 -4.66 2.07
N CYS A 32 -13.89 -3.49 2.43
CA CYS A 32 -15.14 -2.94 1.85
C CYS A 32 -14.98 -1.66 1.03
N GLY A 33 -13.81 -1.00 1.08
CA GLY A 33 -13.56 0.25 0.37
C GLY A 33 -14.02 1.52 1.10
N HIS A 34 -14.73 1.42 2.22
CA HIS A 34 -15.22 2.58 2.98
C HIS A 34 -14.10 3.51 3.45
N VAL A 35 -14.28 4.81 3.25
CA VAL A 35 -13.32 5.84 3.68
C VAL A 35 -13.95 6.71 4.74
N ALA A 36 -13.44 6.62 5.96
CA ALA A 36 -13.89 7.43 7.08
C ALA A 36 -12.71 7.77 7.99
N LYS A 37 -12.73 8.96 8.59
CA LYS A 37 -11.70 9.40 9.55
C LYS A 37 -11.77 8.57 10.83
N GLU A 38 -12.99 8.21 11.20
CA GLU A 38 -13.38 7.40 12.34
C GLU A 38 -12.80 5.99 12.26
N ASN A 39 -12.40 5.53 11.06
CA ASN A 39 -11.76 4.24 10.91
C ASN A 39 -10.37 4.16 11.60
N ARG A 40 -9.74 5.31 11.89
CA ARG A 40 -8.44 5.40 12.57
C ARG A 40 -8.46 6.46 13.66
N GLN A 41 -8.97 6.08 14.84
CA GLN A 41 -9.04 6.97 16.00
C GLN A 41 -7.73 7.03 16.80
N THR A 42 -6.90 5.99 16.72
CA THR A 42 -5.62 5.90 17.44
C THR A 42 -4.47 5.64 16.47
N GLN A 43 -3.23 5.81 16.93
CA GLN A 43 -2.05 5.56 16.09
C GLN A 43 -1.96 4.09 15.65
N ALA A 44 -2.21 3.14 16.57
CA ALA A 44 -1.98 1.71 16.35
C ALA A 44 -3.20 0.94 15.83
N LYS A 45 -4.43 1.34 16.19
CA LYS A 45 -5.65 0.58 15.85
C LYS A 45 -6.38 1.18 14.65
N PHE A 46 -6.77 0.31 13.73
CA PHE A 46 -7.73 0.57 12.66
C PHE A 46 -8.97 -0.29 12.88
N GLU A 47 -10.16 0.29 12.76
CA GLU A 47 -11.44 -0.40 12.86
C GLU A 47 -12.44 0.23 11.89
N CYS A 48 -12.89 -0.52 10.89
CA CYS A 48 -13.83 0.02 9.91
C CYS A 48 -15.22 0.19 10.51
N VAL A 49 -15.77 1.41 10.48
CA VAL A 49 -17.11 1.71 11.01
C VAL A 49 -18.25 1.09 10.19
N GLU A 50 -17.98 0.66 8.95
CA GLU A 50 -18.99 0.07 8.06
C GLU A 50 -19.02 -1.45 8.12
N CYS A 51 -17.86 -2.11 8.06
CA CYS A 51 -17.78 -3.58 8.02
C CYS A 51 -17.17 -4.23 9.27
N GLY A 52 -16.74 -3.45 10.26
CA GLY A 52 -16.16 -3.95 11.51
C GLY A 52 -14.76 -4.54 11.39
N TYR A 53 -14.10 -4.45 10.22
CA TYR A 53 -12.74 -4.99 10.04
C TYR A 53 -11.73 -4.27 10.95
N VAL A 54 -11.00 -5.05 11.75
CA VAL A 54 -9.99 -4.55 12.69
C VAL A 54 -8.59 -4.99 12.25
N ALA A 55 -7.63 -4.07 12.31
CA ALA A 55 -6.23 -4.36 12.05
C ALA A 55 -5.31 -3.36 12.76
N ASN A 56 -4.00 -3.61 12.72
CA ASN A 56 -3.02 -2.58 13.00
C ASN A 56 -3.05 -1.52 11.89
N ALA A 57 -3.08 -0.24 12.28
CA ALA A 57 -3.26 0.85 11.33
C ALA A 57 -2.07 1.02 10.36
N ASP A 58 -0.84 0.76 10.79
CA ASP A 58 0.36 0.88 9.95
C ASP A 58 0.42 -0.27 8.93
N ILE A 59 0.12 -1.50 9.35
CA ILE A 59 0.05 -2.68 8.46
C ILE A 59 -1.03 -2.44 7.39
N LYS A 60 -2.21 -2.00 7.82
CA LYS A 60 -3.31 -1.71 6.92
C LYS A 60 -2.96 -0.59 5.94
N ALA A 61 -2.34 0.50 6.41
CA ALA A 61 -1.95 1.61 5.54
C ALA A 61 -0.89 1.17 4.51
N ALA A 62 0.06 0.32 4.91
CA ALA A 62 1.05 -0.27 4.02
C ALA A 62 0.39 -1.15 2.94
N CYS A 63 -0.62 -1.97 3.29
CA CYS A 63 -1.39 -2.74 2.32
C CYS A 63 -2.09 -1.85 1.28
N ASN A 64 -2.68 -0.73 1.70
CA ASN A 64 -3.31 0.22 0.77
C ASN A 64 -2.28 0.88 -0.14
N ILE A 65 -1.13 1.30 0.39
CA ILE A 65 -0.03 1.87 -0.40
C ILE A 65 0.48 0.85 -1.44
N LEU A 66 0.63 -0.41 -1.04
CA LEU A 66 1.04 -1.50 -1.92
C LEU A 66 0.02 -1.70 -3.06
N ALA A 67 -1.27 -1.73 -2.74
CA ALA A 67 -2.34 -1.87 -3.73
C ALA A 67 -2.30 -0.73 -4.76
N VAL A 68 -2.17 0.52 -4.31
CA VAL A 68 -2.02 1.70 -5.20
C VAL A 68 -0.75 1.60 -6.04
N GLY A 69 0.36 1.15 -5.46
CA GLY A 69 1.61 0.94 -6.21
C GLY A 69 1.43 -0.07 -7.35
N HIS A 70 0.72 -1.18 -7.10
CA HIS A 70 0.41 -2.16 -8.13
C HIS A 70 -0.51 -1.62 -9.23
N THR A 71 -1.51 -0.80 -8.89
CA THR A 71 -2.39 -0.21 -9.91
C THR A 71 -1.61 0.73 -10.82
N VAL A 72 -0.78 1.61 -10.26
CA VAL A 72 0.09 2.51 -11.05
C VAL A 72 1.02 1.72 -11.97
N LEU A 73 1.69 0.69 -11.46
CA LEU A 73 2.56 -0.17 -12.28
C LEU A 73 1.81 -0.87 -13.41
N SER A 74 0.55 -1.28 -13.18
CA SER A 74 -0.25 -1.95 -14.20
C SER A 74 -0.65 -1.02 -15.35
N VAL A 75 -0.94 0.25 -15.05
CA VAL A 75 -1.32 1.27 -16.04
C VAL A 75 -0.10 1.71 -16.87
N GLU A 76 1.05 1.94 -16.24
CA GLU A 76 2.26 2.39 -16.93
C GLU A 76 2.87 1.30 -17.84
N ARG A 77 2.67 0.01 -17.52
CA ARG A 77 3.14 -1.12 -18.34
C ARG A 77 2.31 -1.34 -19.62
N GLY A 78 1.28 -0.54 -19.87
CA GLY A 78 0.57 -0.51 -21.15
C GLY A 78 1.41 -0.02 -22.34
N CYS A 79 2.61 0.53 -22.12
CA CYS A 79 3.47 1.07 -23.19
C CYS A 79 4.95 0.63 -23.18
N GLY A 80 5.34 -0.44 -22.49
CA GLY A 80 6.77 -0.84 -22.41
C GLY A 80 7.03 -2.34 -22.27
N LYS A 81 7.77 -2.90 -23.24
CA LYS A 81 8.26 -4.31 -23.25
C LYS A 81 9.09 -4.61 -21.99
N GLY A 82 8.64 -5.55 -21.16
CA GLY A 82 9.45 -6.12 -20.08
C GLY A 82 8.73 -7.25 -19.34
N ARG A 83 9.32 -8.46 -19.35
CA ARG A 83 8.81 -9.66 -18.67
C ARG A 83 8.67 -9.41 -17.14
N SER A 84 7.44 -9.43 -16.63
CA SER A 84 7.18 -9.45 -15.18
C SER A 84 7.69 -10.74 -14.56
N LYS A 85 8.72 -10.67 -13.72
CA LYS A 85 8.90 -11.71 -12.68
C LYS A 85 7.72 -11.57 -11.72
N LYS A 86 6.97 -12.66 -11.51
CA LYS A 86 5.92 -12.74 -10.47
C LYS A 86 6.60 -12.42 -9.13
N GLN A 87 6.43 -11.20 -8.64
CA GLN A 87 6.70 -10.91 -7.25
C GLN A 87 5.59 -11.60 -6.47
N LYS A 88 5.97 -12.58 -5.65
CA LYS A 88 5.04 -13.25 -4.74
C LYS A 88 4.44 -12.16 -3.86
N THR A 89 3.12 -11.98 -3.93
CA THR A 89 2.36 -11.16 -3.00
C THR A 89 2.72 -11.67 -1.61
N SER A 90 3.40 -10.85 -0.83
CA SER A 90 3.70 -11.20 0.55
C SER A 90 2.37 -11.37 1.27
N GLU A 91 2.16 -12.51 1.91
CA GLU A 91 0.96 -12.97 2.64
C GLU A 91 0.51 -12.01 3.78
N ILE A 92 1.10 -10.81 3.89
CA ILE A 92 0.95 -9.81 4.95
C ILE A 92 -0.47 -9.23 5.00
N CYS A 93 -1.16 -9.11 3.86
CA CYS A 93 -2.52 -8.55 3.82
C CYS A 93 -3.63 -9.61 3.87
N GLU A 94 -3.29 -10.90 3.80
CA GLU A 94 -4.26 -12.02 3.74
C GLU A 94 -4.55 -12.64 5.12
N GLY A 95 -3.80 -12.26 6.17
CA GLY A 95 -3.69 -13.06 7.40
C GLY A 95 -4.18 -12.43 8.71
N ILE A 96 -5.13 -11.50 8.71
CA ILE A 96 -5.79 -11.07 9.97
C ILE A 96 -7.30 -11.11 9.73
N ALA A 97 -7.88 -12.28 9.95
CA ALA A 97 -9.31 -12.49 10.15
C ALA A 97 -9.52 -12.86 11.62
#